data_AF-A0A851DD58-F1
#
_entry.id   AF-A0A851DD58-F1
#
_cell.length_a   1.000
_cell.length_b   1.000
_cell.length_c   1.000
_cell.angle_alpha   90.00
_cell.angle_beta   90.00
_cell.angle_gamma   90.00
#
_symmetry.space_group_name_H-M   'P 1'
#
loop_
_entity.id
_entity.type
_entity.pdbx_description
1 polymer ?
#
loop_
_entity_poly.entity_id
_entity_poly.type
_entity_poly.pdbx_seq_one_letter_code
_entity_poly.pdbx_strand_id
1 'polypeptide(L)'
;EDEDAEEAGGDLAERFLRLEQEQQEQLRALLPFGAPVSAVYEPLGYAWAPHRHFVRRYLRSPKRVLFLGMNPGPFGMAQTGVPFGEAWHVREWLGVRGAVGKPDAEHPKRPVLGLSCRRSEVS
;
A
#
# COMPACT_ATOMS: atom_id res chain seq x y z
N GLU A 1 11.84 13.78 -25.99
CA GLU A 1 12.64 13.71 -24.74
C GLU A 1 11.75 13.70 -23.49
N ASP A 2 10.97 14.74 -23.21
CA ASP A 2 10.07 14.73 -22.03
C ASP A 2 8.84 13.82 -22.19
N GLU A 3 8.26 13.74 -23.39
CA GLU A 3 7.11 12.85 -23.68
C GLU A 3 7.51 11.37 -23.65
N ASP A 4 8.67 11.01 -24.20
CA ASP A 4 9.19 9.62 -24.18
C ASP A 4 9.51 9.16 -22.76
N ALA A 5 9.99 10.07 -21.89
CA ALA A 5 10.26 9.78 -20.49
C ALA A 5 8.99 9.66 -19.64
N GLU A 6 7.94 10.44 -19.96
CA GLU A 6 6.61 10.30 -19.34
C GLU A 6 5.93 8.98 -19.72
N GLU A 7 6.02 8.58 -20.99
CA GLU A 7 5.42 7.33 -21.49
C GLU A 7 6.16 6.10 -20.94
N ALA A 8 7.50 6.13 -20.90
CA ALA A 8 8.30 5.08 -20.27
C ALA A 8 8.09 4.99 -18.74
N GLY A 9 7.85 6.12 -18.08
CA GLY A 9 7.50 6.18 -16.66
C GLY A 9 6.14 5.57 -16.36
N GLY A 10 5.17 5.76 -17.26
CA GLY A 10 3.86 5.13 -17.20
C GLY A 10 3.96 3.60 -17.27
N ASP A 11 4.75 3.06 -18.20
CA ASP A 11 4.96 1.60 -18.32
C ASP A 11 5.59 1.00 -17.05
N LEU A 12 6.59 1.66 -16.45
CA LEU A 12 7.25 1.15 -15.25
C LEU A 12 6.30 1.05 -14.04
N ALA A 13 5.49 2.09 -13.79
CA ALA A 13 4.53 2.09 -12.70
C ALA A 13 3.49 0.98 -12.86
N GLU A 14 2.95 0.79 -14.07
CA GLU A 14 1.98 -0.27 -14.33
C GLU A 14 2.59 -1.66 -14.23
N ARG A 15 3.83 -1.85 -14.66
CA ARG A 15 4.56 -3.11 -14.47
C ARG A 15 4.75 -3.43 -13.00
N PHE A 16 5.12 -2.45 -12.18
CA PHE A 16 5.27 -2.64 -10.74
C PHE A 16 3.94 -3.05 -10.08
N LEU A 17 2.86 -2.34 -10.41
CA LEU A 17 1.52 -2.65 -9.89
C LEU A 17 1.04 -4.05 -10.31
N ARG A 18 1.33 -4.49 -11.53
CA ARG A 18 1.03 -5.86 -11.98
C ARG A 18 1.78 -6.90 -11.16
N LEU A 19 3.07 -6.68 -10.89
CA LEU A 19 3.86 -7.58 -10.04
C LEU A 19 3.29 -7.69 -8.62
N GLU A 20 2.81 -6.59 -8.05
CA GLU A 20 2.15 -6.61 -6.75
C GLU A 20 0.82 -7.39 -6.78
N GLN A 21 0.02 -7.25 -7.84
CA GLN A 21 -1.21 -8.03 -8.01
C GLN A 21 -0.93 -9.53 -8.16
N GLU A 22 0.06 -9.91 -8.97
CA GLU A 22 0.50 -11.30 -9.11
C GLU A 22 0.98 -11.87 -7.77
N GLN A 23 1.76 -11.09 -7.00
CA GLN A 23 2.18 -11.49 -5.66
C GLN A 23 0.99 -11.65 -4.71
N GLN A 24 0.00 -10.75 -4.75
CA GLN A 24 -1.21 -10.86 -3.93
C GLN A 24 -1.97 -12.16 -4.22
N GLU A 25 -2.11 -12.55 -5.49
CA GLU A 25 -2.72 -13.81 -5.88
C GLU A 25 -1.96 -15.02 -5.30
N GLN A 26 -0.63 -15.00 -5.38
CA GLN A 26 0.22 -16.04 -4.78
C GLN A 26 0.06 -16.12 -3.25
N LEU A 27 0.01 -14.97 -2.56
CA LEU A 27 -0.18 -14.92 -1.11
C LEU A 27 -1.56 -15.41 -0.69
N ARG A 28 -2.61 -15.06 -1.42
CA ARG A 28 -3.98 -15.54 -1.17
C ARG A 28 -4.10 -17.05 -1.30
N ALA A 29 -3.33 -17.65 -2.20
CA ALA A 29 -3.27 -19.11 -2.35
C ALA A 29 -2.65 -19.83 -1.13
N LEU A 30 -1.98 -19.12 -0.22
CA LEU A 30 -1.43 -19.69 1.01
C LEU A 30 -2.45 -19.74 2.17
N LEU A 31 -3.61 -19.11 2.01
CA LEU A 31 -4.66 -19.08 3.03
C LEU A 31 -5.48 -20.38 3.04
N PRO A 32 -6.02 -20.80 4.21
CA PRO A 32 -5.93 -20.13 5.51
C PRO A 32 -4.65 -20.46 6.27
N PHE A 33 -4.16 -19.50 7.07
CA PHE A 33 -3.10 -19.76 8.04
C PHE A 33 -3.68 -20.38 9.32
N GLY A 34 -2.99 -21.39 9.86
CA GLY A 34 -3.33 -22.01 11.14
C GLY A 34 -2.97 -21.16 12.36
N ALA A 35 -3.28 -21.67 13.55
CA ALA A 35 -2.90 -21.04 14.81
C ALA A 35 -1.37 -20.78 14.87
N PRO A 36 -0.90 -19.65 15.46
CA PRO A 36 -1.66 -18.68 16.24
C PRO A 36 -2.24 -17.50 15.44
N VAL A 37 -2.27 -17.57 14.10
CA VAL A 37 -2.80 -16.49 13.26
C VAL A 37 -4.33 -16.42 13.41
N SER A 38 -4.83 -15.26 13.83
CA SER A 38 -6.27 -15.03 14.06
C SER A 38 -6.91 -14.05 13.08
N ALA A 39 -6.10 -13.21 12.42
CA ALA A 39 -6.57 -12.30 11.39
C ALA A 39 -5.44 -12.02 10.39
N VAL A 40 -5.80 -11.88 9.12
CA VAL A 40 -4.87 -11.54 8.03
C VAL A 40 -5.41 -10.31 7.34
N TYR A 41 -4.58 -9.28 7.24
CA TYR A 41 -4.95 -8.03 6.60
C TYR A 41 -4.12 -7.90 5.35
N GLU A 42 -4.76 -7.58 4.24
CA GLU A 42 -4.14 -7.39 2.94
C GLU A 42 -4.37 -5.93 2.47
N PRO A 43 -3.51 -4.97 2.86
CA PRO A 43 -3.73 -3.56 2.54
C PRO A 43 -3.74 -3.28 1.05
N LEU A 44 -3.00 -4.05 0.25
CA LEU A 44 -3.04 -3.93 -1.20
C LEU A 44 -4.39 -4.38 -1.80
N GLY A 45 -5.23 -5.09 -1.04
CA GLY A 45 -6.62 -5.37 -1.41
C GLY A 45 -7.53 -4.18 -1.09
N TYR A 46 -7.65 -3.82 0.18
CA TYR A 46 -8.64 -2.82 0.63
C TYR A 46 -8.17 -1.36 0.51
N ALA A 47 -6.86 -1.08 0.46
CA ALA A 47 -6.27 0.24 0.28
C ALA A 47 -5.56 0.39 -1.09
N TRP A 48 -6.03 -0.36 -2.09
CA TRP A 48 -5.44 -0.33 -3.44
C TRP A 48 -5.46 1.06 -4.09
N ALA A 49 -6.55 1.81 -3.93
CA ALA A 49 -6.69 3.12 -4.58
C ALA A 49 -5.59 4.12 -4.16
N PRO A 50 -5.34 4.39 -2.86
CA PRO A 50 -4.22 5.24 -2.47
C PRO A 50 -2.86 4.62 -2.79
N HIS A 51 -2.69 3.30 -2.68
CA HIS A 51 -1.44 2.64 -3.06
C HIS A 51 -1.07 2.85 -4.54
N ARG A 52 -2.01 2.58 -5.45
CA ARG A 52 -1.84 2.80 -6.89
C ARG A 52 -1.58 4.27 -7.22
N HIS A 53 -2.24 5.19 -6.51
CA HIS A 53 -1.97 6.62 -6.67
C HIS A 53 -0.55 6.98 -6.22
N PHE A 54 -0.06 6.42 -5.11
CA PHE A 54 1.32 6.59 -4.66
C PHE A 54 2.33 6.06 -5.69
N VAL A 55 2.18 4.82 -6.17
CA VAL A 55 3.11 4.22 -7.13
C VAL A 55 3.16 5.03 -8.43
N ARG A 56 2.01 5.37 -9.02
CA ARG A 56 1.96 6.17 -10.25
C ARG A 56 2.57 7.55 -10.08
N ARG A 57 2.41 8.16 -8.90
CA ARG A 57 2.95 9.49 -8.61
C ARG A 57 4.48 9.48 -8.48
N TYR A 58 5.06 8.46 -7.88
CA TYR A 58 6.47 8.46 -7.48
C TYR A 58 7.38 7.51 -8.28
N LEU A 59 6.83 6.50 -8.94
CA LEU A 59 7.57 5.55 -9.79
C LEU A 59 7.55 5.95 -11.28
N ARG A 60 7.82 7.23 -11.56
CA ARG A 60 7.86 7.77 -12.94
C ARG A 60 9.15 7.43 -13.71
N SER A 61 10.10 6.77 -13.07
CA SER A 61 11.42 6.47 -13.65
C SER A 61 12.14 5.40 -12.84
N PRO A 62 13.10 4.66 -13.44
CA PRO A 62 13.91 3.70 -12.72
C PRO A 62 14.62 4.31 -11.50
N LYS A 63 14.68 3.56 -10.39
CA LYS A 63 15.32 4.00 -9.15
C LYS A 63 16.63 3.25 -8.93
N ARG A 64 17.68 3.96 -8.52
CA ARG A 64 18.98 3.36 -8.16
C ARG A 64 18.98 2.77 -6.75
N VAL A 65 18.06 3.22 -5.91
CA VAL A 65 17.95 2.85 -4.49
C VAL A 65 16.50 2.44 -4.23
N LEU A 66 16.34 1.32 -3.53
CA LEU A 66 15.05 0.84 -3.01
C LEU A 66 15.15 0.74 -1.49
N PHE A 67 14.30 1.47 -0.79
CA PHE A 67 14.09 1.29 0.64
C PHE A 67 13.09 0.15 0.83
N LEU A 68 13.45 -0.86 1.63
CA LEU A 68 12.65 -2.06 1.83
C LEU A 68 12.39 -2.26 3.34
N GLY A 69 11.13 -2.16 3.74
CA GLY A 69 10.68 -2.56 5.07
C GLY A 69 10.35 -4.05 5.14
N MET A 70 9.90 -4.52 6.30
CA MET A 70 9.46 -5.91 6.47
C MET A 70 8.01 -6.12 6.01
N ASN A 71 7.06 -5.45 6.66
CA ASN A 71 5.63 -5.60 6.42
C ASN A 71 4.85 -4.39 6.98
N PRO A 72 3.57 -4.22 6.60
CA PRO A 72 2.74 -3.13 7.08
C PRO A 72 2.63 -3.07 8.61
N GLY A 73 2.87 -1.89 9.17
CA GLY A 73 2.49 -1.56 10.53
C GLY A 73 0.98 -1.23 10.64
N PRO A 74 0.37 -1.39 11.82
CA PRO A 74 -1.07 -1.27 12.01
C PRO A 74 -1.61 0.17 11.90
N PHE A 75 -0.74 1.19 11.96
CA PHE A 75 -1.17 2.61 11.94
C PHE A 75 -0.62 3.39 10.75
N GLY A 76 0.32 2.84 9.98
CA GLY A 76 0.72 3.40 8.69
C GLY A 76 0.15 2.62 7.53
N MET A 77 0.93 1.72 6.90
CA MET A 77 0.54 1.10 5.62
C MET A 77 -0.77 0.30 5.71
N ALA A 78 -1.10 -0.33 6.84
CA ALA A 78 -2.40 -1.01 7.01
C ALA A 78 -3.60 -0.04 7.01
N GLN A 79 -3.36 1.26 7.20
CA GLN A 79 -4.39 2.29 7.12
C GLN A 79 -4.40 2.97 5.75
N THR A 80 -3.24 3.14 5.14
CA THR A 80 -3.07 4.08 4.02
C THR A 80 -2.75 3.42 2.69
N GLY A 81 -2.29 2.16 2.69
CA GLY A 81 -1.74 1.48 1.53
C GLY A 81 -0.35 1.98 1.13
N VAL A 82 0.24 2.96 1.82
CA VAL A 82 1.57 3.50 1.48
C VAL A 82 2.64 2.92 2.42
N PRO A 83 3.79 2.43 1.91
CA PRO A 83 4.89 1.95 2.77
C PRO A 83 5.35 3.04 3.74
N PHE A 84 5.54 2.70 5.02
CA PHE A 84 5.82 3.66 6.11
C PHE A 84 4.81 4.82 6.17
N GLY A 85 3.57 4.57 5.72
CA GLY A 85 2.62 5.62 5.39
C GLY A 85 1.78 6.06 6.58
N GLU A 86 2.35 6.86 7.49
CA GLU A 86 1.57 7.58 8.50
C GLU A 86 0.55 8.51 7.82
N ALA A 87 -0.70 8.51 8.32
CA ALA A 87 -1.85 9.08 7.61
C ALA A 87 -1.72 10.58 7.31
N TRP A 88 -1.17 11.38 8.23
CA TRP A 88 -0.96 12.80 8.00
C TRP A 88 0.09 13.03 6.91
N HIS A 89 1.26 12.38 6.98
CA HIS A 89 2.30 12.53 5.94
C HIS A 89 1.82 12.04 4.58
N VAL A 90 1.06 10.95 4.52
CA VAL A 90 0.49 10.44 3.27
C VAL A 90 -0.45 11.45 2.64
N ARG A 91 -1.34 12.08 3.42
CA ARG A 91 -2.35 13.01 2.89
C ARG A 91 -1.78 14.40 2.63
N GLU A 92 -1.05 14.96 3.58
CA GLU A 92 -0.64 16.36 3.56
C GLU A 92 0.71 16.58 2.88
N TRP A 93 1.65 15.65 3.02
CA TRP A 93 3.00 15.79 2.45
C TRP A 93 3.15 15.07 1.11
N LEU A 94 2.80 13.78 1.03
CA LEU A 94 2.84 13.01 -0.22
C LEU A 94 1.67 13.37 -1.15
N GLY A 95 0.60 13.97 -0.62
CA GLY A 95 -0.58 14.35 -1.39
C GLY A 95 -1.33 13.14 -1.95
N VAL A 96 -1.18 11.96 -1.35
CA VAL A 96 -1.81 10.73 -1.82
C VAL A 96 -3.27 10.68 -1.37
N ARG A 97 -4.16 10.35 -2.30
CA ARG A 97 -5.60 10.26 -2.11
C ARG A 97 -6.12 8.93 -2.63
N GLY A 98 -7.24 8.48 -2.09
CA GLY A 98 -7.94 7.28 -2.54
C GLY A 98 -8.88 6.76 -1.47
N ALA A 99 -9.87 5.98 -1.88
CA ALA A 99 -10.76 5.28 -0.95
C ALA A 99 -10.00 4.12 -0.28
N VAL A 100 -10.25 3.93 1.01
CA VAL A 100 -9.77 2.77 1.77
C VAL A 100 -11.00 2.00 2.25
N GLY A 101 -11.10 0.75 1.82
CA GLY A 101 -12.11 -0.21 2.25
C GLY A 101 -11.75 -0.87 3.58
N LYS A 102 -12.30 -2.06 3.80
CA LYS A 102 -12.11 -2.86 5.01
C LYS A 102 -11.55 -4.24 4.64
N PRO A 103 -10.76 -4.88 5.53
CA PRO A 103 -10.46 -6.31 5.40
C PRO A 103 -11.73 -7.13 5.68
N ASP A 104 -11.80 -8.35 5.12
CA ASP A 104 -12.96 -9.23 5.28
C ASP A 104 -13.25 -9.60 6.75
N ALA A 105 -12.19 -9.80 7.55
CA ALA A 105 -12.26 -10.13 8.97
C ALA A 105 -11.46 -9.12 9.80
N GLU A 106 -12.10 -8.01 10.16
CA GLU A 106 -11.49 -6.95 10.97
C GLU A 106 -11.51 -7.31 12.47
N HIS A 107 -10.34 -7.35 13.10
CA HIS A 107 -10.22 -7.51 14.55
C HIS A 107 -10.60 -6.20 15.27
N PRO A 108 -11.47 -6.22 16.30
CA PRO A 108 -11.98 -5.00 16.96
C PRO A 108 -10.90 -4.05 17.52
N LYS A 109 -9.76 -4.60 17.98
CA LYS A 109 -8.61 -3.80 18.48
C LYS A 109 -7.67 -3.28 17.39
N ARG A 110 -7.94 -3.57 16.11
CA ARG A 110 -7.13 -3.17 14.95
C ARG A 110 -8.04 -2.71 13.80
N PRO A 111 -8.89 -1.68 14.00
CA PRO A 111 -9.73 -1.18 12.94
C PRO A 111 -8.92 -0.45 11.87
N VAL A 112 -9.34 -0.58 10.61
CA VAL A 112 -8.88 0.22 9.47
C VAL A 112 -9.76 1.47 9.36
N LEU A 113 -9.20 2.63 9.67
CA LEU A 113 -9.85 3.95 9.61
C LEU A 113 -9.45 4.73 8.35
N GLY A 114 -8.59 4.16 7.52
CA GLY A 114 -8.13 4.78 6.29
C GLY A 114 -7.21 5.99 6.53
N LEU A 115 -7.20 6.90 5.56
CA LEU A 115 -6.48 8.18 5.65
C LEU A 115 -7.01 9.12 6.75
N SER A 116 -8.11 8.75 7.44
CA SER A 116 -8.64 9.49 8.60
C SER A 116 -8.11 8.97 9.94
N CYS A 117 -7.24 7.94 9.94
CA CYS A 117 -6.61 7.43 11.15
C CYS A 117 -5.87 8.56 11.89
N ARG A 118 -6.18 8.75 13.18
CA ARG A 118 -5.54 9.77 14.04
C ARG A 118 -4.36 9.23 14.84
N ARG A 119 -4.12 7.92 14.78
CA ARG A 119 -3.00 7.29 15.47
C ARG A 119 -1.77 7.44 14.60
N SER A 120 -0.70 7.98 15.17
CA SER A 120 0.58 8.09 14.49
C SER A 120 1.34 6.76 14.57
N GLU A 121 1.99 6.39 13.48
CA GLU A 121 3.01 5.35 13.44
C GLU A 121 4.36 6.01 13.70
N VAL A 122 5.10 5.55 14.73
CA VAL A 122 6.36 6.16 15.18
C VAL A 122 7.56 5.67 14.37
N SER A 123 7.41 4.52 13.71
CA SER A 123 8.44 3.81 12.94
C SER A 123 8.90 4.54 11.69
#